data_AF-M0D166-F1
#
_entry.id   AF-M0D166-F1
#
_cell.length_a   1.000
_cell.length_b   1.000
_cell.length_c   1.000
_cell.angle_alpha   90.00
_cell.angle_beta   90.00
_cell.angle_gamma   90.00
#
_symmetry.space_group_name_H-M   'P 1'
#
loop_
_entity.id
_entity.type
_entity.pdbx_description
1 polymer ?
#
loop_
_entity_poly.entity_id
_entity_poly.type
_entity_poly.pdbx_seq_one_letter_code
_entity_poly.pdbx_strand_id
1 'polypeptide(L)'
;MSRTHTYRCLSCLDEVVTRSFDTSHLSRTCPNCGSFERFANQSVVDRFESLEASPPAELDWERLERREKLVVAERLARTERTLDDFDVTDATDAVAAE
;
A
#
# COMPACT_ATOMS: atom_id res chain seq x y z
N MET A 1 24.96 3.56 -11.98
CA MET A 1 23.82 4.49 -11.94
C MET A 1 23.02 4.20 -10.68
N SER A 2 22.89 5.15 -9.77
CA SER A 2 22.06 5.00 -8.57
C SER A 2 20.61 4.94 -9.00
N ARG A 3 19.92 3.81 -8.80
CA ARG A 3 18.48 3.71 -9.06
C ARG A 3 17.76 4.60 -8.05
N THR A 4 17.06 5.60 -8.54
CA THR A 4 16.21 6.45 -7.73
C THR A 4 14.79 5.94 -7.76
N HIS A 5 14.14 5.89 -6.60
CA HIS A 5 12.77 5.45 -6.41
C HIS A 5 11.92 6.63 -5.98
N THR A 6 10.71 6.69 -6.52
CA THR A 6 9.72 7.73 -6.21
C THR A 6 8.75 7.19 -5.18
N TYR A 7 8.39 8.03 -4.22
CA TYR A 7 7.45 7.72 -3.15
C TYR A 7 6.38 8.79 -3.10
N ARG A 8 5.10 8.42 -3.00
CA ARG A 8 3.96 9.34 -3.01
C ARG A 8 3.26 9.36 -1.67
N CYS A 9 2.89 10.54 -1.18
CA CYS A 9 2.15 10.69 0.07
C CYS A 9 0.77 10.02 -0.04
N LEU A 10 0.43 9.14 0.90
CA LEU A 10 -0.85 8.42 0.86
C LEU A 10 -2.07 9.25 1.27
N SER A 11 -1.87 10.39 1.93
CA SER A 11 -2.96 11.29 2.33
C SER A 11 -3.38 12.22 1.20
N CYS A 12 -2.44 13.04 0.70
CA CYS A 12 -2.76 14.04 -0.32
C CYS A 12 -2.61 13.53 -1.75
N LEU A 13 -1.88 12.44 -1.97
CA LEU A 13 -1.48 11.90 -3.28
C LEU A 13 -0.75 12.87 -4.21
N ASP A 14 -0.58 14.14 -3.85
CA ASP A 14 0.03 15.17 -4.69
C ASP A 14 1.55 15.19 -4.54
N GLU A 15 2.03 15.12 -3.29
CA GLU A 15 3.46 15.21 -2.99
C GLU A 15 4.20 13.90 -3.28
N VAL A 16 5.32 14.02 -4.01
CA VAL A 16 6.22 12.91 -4.32
C VAL A 16 7.65 13.22 -3.89
N VAL A 17 8.33 12.22 -3.32
CA VAL A 17 9.71 12.30 -2.87
C VAL A 17 10.54 11.26 -3.60
N THR A 18 11.65 11.68 -4.19
CA THR A 18 12.61 10.77 -4.83
C THR A 18 13.79 10.49 -3.91
N ARG A 19 14.17 9.21 -3.76
CA ARG A 19 15.30 8.77 -2.94
C ARG A 19 16.11 7.69 -3.65
N SER A 20 17.39 7.56 -3.30
CA SER A 20 18.32 6.59 -3.89
C SER A 20 18.27 5.19 -3.26
N PHE A 21 17.44 5.01 -2.23
CA PHE A 21 17.24 3.74 -1.56
C PHE A 21 15.84 3.21 -1.87
N ASP A 22 15.72 1.90 -1.86
CA ASP A 22 14.53 1.17 -2.29
C ASP A 22 13.87 0.49 -1.08
N THR A 23 12.80 1.10 -0.59
CA THR A 23 11.97 0.58 0.50
C THR A 23 10.51 0.60 0.07
N SER A 24 9.63 -0.06 0.83
CA SER A 24 8.19 -0.07 0.55
C SER A 24 7.52 1.26 0.88
N HIS A 25 7.93 1.91 1.97
CA HIS A 25 7.36 3.18 2.39
C HIS A 25 8.33 4.00 3.26
N LEU A 26 8.08 5.30 3.30
CA LEU A 26 8.77 6.26 4.19
C LEU A 26 7.76 6.88 5.13
N SER A 27 8.05 6.94 6.42
CA SER A 27 7.25 7.71 7.37
C SER A 27 7.88 9.09 7.52
N ARG A 28 7.19 10.13 7.07
CA ARG A 28 7.66 11.51 7.16
C ARG A 28 6.50 12.49 7.10
N THR A 29 6.66 13.64 7.73
CA THR A 29 5.76 14.78 7.54
C THR A 29 5.74 15.23 6.08
N CYS A 30 4.56 15.18 5.48
CA CYS A 30 4.36 15.64 4.11
C CYS A 30 4.53 17.16 4.04
N PRO A 31 5.41 17.69 3.17
CA PRO A 31 5.55 19.14 3.01
C PRO A 31 4.32 19.82 2.40
N ASN A 32 3.46 19.08 1.68
CA ASN A 32 2.25 19.62 1.06
C ASN A 32 1.07 19.69 2.05
N CYS A 33 0.65 18.56 2.63
CA CYS A 33 -0.50 18.54 3.55
C CYS A 33 -0.13 18.74 5.03
N GLY A 34 1.15 18.78 5.39
CA GLY A 34 1.61 18.98 6.77
C GLY A 34 1.35 17.82 7.72
N SER A 35 0.69 16.74 7.26
CA SER A 35 0.40 15.56 8.08
C SER A 35 1.60 14.60 8.13
N PHE A 36 1.79 13.96 9.28
CA PHE A 36 2.74 12.86 9.42
C PHE A 36 2.13 11.59 8.81
N GLU A 37 2.61 11.23 7.62
CA GLU A 37 1.98 10.22 6.78
C GLU A 37 3.02 9.28 6.19
N ARG A 38 2.54 8.16 5.64
CA ARG A 38 3.38 7.21 4.92
C ARG A 38 3.44 7.62 3.45
N PHE A 39 4.65 7.62 2.90
CA PHE A 39 4.92 7.78 1.49
C PHE A 39 5.16 6.41 0.89
N ALA A 40 4.23 5.91 0.08
CA ALA A 40 4.35 4.59 -0.55
C ALA A 40 5.22 4.66 -1.80
N ASN A 41 6.04 3.64 -2.03
CA ASN A 41 6.82 3.51 -3.26
C ASN A 41 5.90 3.49 -4.48
N GLN A 42 6.34 4.10 -5.59
CA GLN A 42 5.54 4.20 -6.81
C GLN A 42 5.04 2.84 -7.31
N SER A 43 5.85 1.77 -7.20
CA SER A 43 5.39 0.42 -7.60
C SER A 43 4.21 -0.09 -6.77
N VAL A 44 4.13 0.30 -5.50
CA VAL A 44 3.00 -0.03 -4.61
C VAL A 44 1.77 0.79 -4.99
N VAL A 45 1.96 2.07 -5.32
CA VAL A 45 0.88 2.96 -5.77
C VAL A 45 0.30 2.45 -7.09
N ASP A 46 1.14 2.16 -8.07
CA ASP A 46 0.71 1.64 -9.38
C ASP A 46 -0.07 0.33 -9.22
N ARG A 47 0.39 -0.55 -8.32
CA ARG A 47 -0.32 -1.81 -8.04
C ARG A 47 -1.66 -1.59 -7.35
N PHE A 48 -1.71 -0.67 -6.38
CA PHE A 48 -2.94 -0.29 -5.69
C PHE A 48 -3.96 0.28 -6.67
N GLU A 49 -3.57 1.22 -7.52
CA GLU A 49 -4.45 1.82 -8.53
C GLU A 49 -4.95 0.78 -9.54
N SER A 50 -4.10 -0.16 -9.96
CA SER A 50 -4.50 -1.28 -10.81
C SER A 50 -5.56 -2.18 -10.15
N LEU A 51 -5.45 -2.43 -8.85
CA LEU A 51 -6.43 -3.23 -8.10
C LEU A 51 -7.71 -2.44 -7.82
N GLU A 52 -7.64 -1.13 -7.60
CA GLU A 52 -8.83 -0.29 -7.46
C GLU A 52 -9.58 -0.15 -8.78
N ALA A 53 -8.87 -0.06 -9.91
CA ALA A 53 -9.50 0.00 -11.23
C ALA A 53 -10.12 -1.35 -11.64
N SER A 54 -9.52 -2.46 -11.20
CA SER A 54 -9.99 -3.81 -11.49
C SER A 54 -9.86 -4.68 -10.24
N PRO A 55 -10.86 -4.64 -9.34
CA PRO A 55 -10.81 -5.39 -8.09
C PRO A 55 -10.75 -6.90 -8.36
N PRO A 56 -9.86 -7.64 -7.68
CA PRO A 56 -9.76 -9.08 -7.82
C PRO A 56 -11.03 -9.77 -7.30
N ALA A 57 -11.52 -10.78 -8.02
CA ALA A 57 -12.70 -11.55 -7.60
C ALA A 57 -12.39 -12.59 -6.50
N GLU A 58 -11.12 -13.00 -6.40
CA GLU A 58 -10.63 -14.01 -5.46
C GLU A 58 -10.41 -13.45 -4.05
N LEU A 59 -10.46 -12.12 -3.90
CA LEU A 59 -10.27 -11.42 -2.64
C LEU A 59 -11.40 -10.41 -2.47
N ASP A 60 -12.01 -10.35 -1.30
CA ASP A 60 -13.07 -9.38 -0.97
C ASP A 60 -12.53 -7.93 -0.86
N TRP A 61 -12.00 -7.39 -1.98
CA TRP A 61 -11.33 -6.11 -2.04
C TRP A 61 -12.21 -4.95 -1.56
N GLU A 62 -13.52 -5.03 -1.80
CA GLU A 62 -14.48 -3.99 -1.39
C GLU A 62 -14.69 -3.94 0.13
N ARG A 63 -14.43 -5.04 0.84
CA ARG A 63 -14.52 -5.09 2.31
C ARG A 63 -13.32 -4.45 2.99
N LEU A 64 -12.19 -4.36 2.29
CA LEU A 64 -10.94 -3.82 2.83
C LEU A 64 -10.97 -2.29 2.92
N GLU A 65 -10.52 -1.77 4.05
CA GLU A 65 -10.23 -0.35 4.19
C GLU A 65 -9.02 0.03 3.33
N ARG A 66 -8.92 1.32 3.01
CA ARG A 66 -7.83 1.86 2.18
C ARG A 66 -6.44 1.45 2.66
N ARG A 67 -6.23 1.42 3.98
CA ARG A 67 -4.96 1.01 4.59
C ARG A 67 -4.64 -0.46 4.34
N GLU A 68 -5.64 -1.34 4.42
CA GLU A 68 -5.48 -2.78 4.23
C GLU A 68 -5.22 -3.10 2.75
N LYS A 69 -5.98 -2.47 1.85
CA LYS A 69 -5.74 -2.52 0.40
C LYS A 69 -4.30 -2.13 0.04
N LEU A 70 -3.77 -1.07 0.66
CA LEU A 70 -2.38 -0.64 0.46
C LEU A 70 -1.36 -1.67 0.96
N VAL A 71 -1.65 -2.40 2.04
CA VAL A 71 -0.80 -3.50 2.52
C VAL A 71 -0.80 -4.66 1.54
N VAL A 72 -1.96 -5.05 1.00
CA VAL A 72 -2.05 -6.09 -0.04
C VAL A 72 -1.26 -5.66 -1.28
N ALA A 73 -1.46 -4.44 -1.77
CA ALA A 73 -0.71 -3.90 -2.90
C ALA A 73 0.81 -3.88 -2.66
N GLU A 74 1.25 -3.51 -1.45
CA GLU A 74 2.67 -3.54 -1.07
C GLU A 74 3.24 -4.95 -1.21
N ARG A 75 2.55 -5.94 -0.63
CA ARG A 75 3.00 -7.32 -0.62
C ARG A 75 3.05 -7.92 -2.03
N LEU A 76 2.04 -7.64 -2.86
CA LEU A 76 1.99 -8.09 -4.26
C LEU A 76 3.06 -7.41 -5.14
N ALA A 77 3.37 -6.14 -4.90
CA ALA A 77 4.33 -5.40 -5.72
C ALA A 77 5.80 -5.70 -5.36
N ARG A 78 6.05 -6.15 -4.12
CA ARG A 78 7.42 -6.19 -3.56
C ARG A 78 7.83 -7.54 -2.97
N THR A 79 6.92 -8.51 -2.97
CA THR A 79 7.17 -9.87 -2.49
C THR A 79 6.71 -10.85 -3.57
N GLU A 80 7.08 -12.13 -3.45
CA GLU A 80 6.56 -13.22 -4.28
C GLU A 80 5.15 -13.67 -3.85
N ARG A 81 4.45 -12.87 -3.03
CA ARG A 81 3.10 -13.17 -2.58
C ARG A 81 2.10 -12.92 -3.70
N THR A 82 1.07 -13.72 -3.72
CA THR A 82 -0.05 -13.71 -4.66
C THR A 82 -1.35 -13.40 -3.92
N LEU A 83 -2.46 -13.22 -4.65
CA LEU A 83 -3.76 -12.96 -4.02
C LEU A 83 -4.22 -14.12 -3.13
N ASP A 84 -3.85 -15.35 -3.46
CA ASP A 84 -4.09 -16.58 -2.68
C ASP A 84 -3.45 -16.54 -1.28
N ASP A 85 -2.41 -15.72 -1.08
CA ASP A 85 -1.75 -15.56 0.22
C ASP A 85 -2.54 -14.66 1.20
N PHE A 86 -3.70 -14.14 0.79
CA PHE A 86 -4.53 -13.22 1.58
C PHE A 86 -5.92 -13.78 1.79
N ASP A 87 -6.40 -13.63 3.03
CA ASP A 87 -7.77 -13.96 3.42
C ASP A 87 -8.35 -12.75 4.16
N VAL A 88 -9.61 -12.38 3.85
CA VAL A 88 -10.29 -11.24 4.47
C VAL A 88 -11.18 -11.76 5.59
N THR A 89 -10.71 -11.64 6.82
CA THR A 89 -11.46 -12.03 8.02
C THR A 89 -12.10 -10.82 8.70
N ASP A 90 -13.27 -10.99 9.31
CA ASP A 90 -13.85 -9.96 10.14
C ASP A 90 -13.05 -9.82 11.44
N ALA A 91 -12.83 -8.58 11.89
CA ALA A 91 -12.13 -8.28 13.15
C ALA A 91 -12.79 -8.91 14.40
N THR A 92 -14.03 -9.40 14.28
CA THR A 92 -14.75 -10.11 15.36
C THR A 92 -14.27 -11.57 15.51
N ASP A 93 -13.66 -12.15 14.47
CA ASP A 93 -13.15 -13.53 14.48
C ASP A 93 -11.76 -13.64 15.16
N ALA A 94 -11.00 -12.54 15.19
CA ALA A 94 -9.67 -12.49 15.81
C ALA A 94 -9.69 -12.62 17.35
N VAL A 95 -10.86 -12.49 18.00
CA VAL A 95 -11.02 -12.53 19.46
C VAL A 95 -11.52 -13.89 19.98
N ALA A 96 -11.80 -14.85 19.10
CA ALA A 96 -12.32 -16.17 19.48
C ALA A 96 -11.23 -17.25 19.66
N ALA A 97 -9.95 -16.88 19.51
CA ALA A 97 -8.80 -17.78 19.64
C ALA A 97 -7.84 -17.32 20.75
N GLU A 98 -8.34 -17.17 21.98
CA GLU A 98 -7.52 -17.14 23.21
C GLU A 98 -8.02 -18.17 24.23
#